data_AF-A0A4C1VZ33-F1
#
_entry.id   AF-A0A4C1VZ33-F1
#
_cell.length_a   1.000
_cell.length_b   1.000
_cell.length_c   1.000
_cell.angle_alpha   90.00
_cell.angle_beta   90.00
_cell.angle_gamma   90.00
#
_symmetry.space_group_name_H-M   'P 1'
#
loop_
_entity.id
_entity.type
_entity.pdbx_description
1 polymer ?
#
loop_
_entity_poly.entity_id
_entity_poly.type
_entity_poly.pdbx_seq_one_letter_code
_entity_poly.pdbx_strand_id
1 'polypeptide(L)'
;MVTVNIDTTDGLVNGTTGILKAIDYGRHKKTSEKRPLRIWVLFDKSTGIATRSKCQVTSKTSSISQFELDAIRCRHLYCERWKSSNLVVQRTQFPIVPAEGITIHKSQGATLEKVVVHISKNVKRSMLYVACSRAMSSFGLFLVVNSGTFKPPSEISESSAVSIEMKRLEQNKLVPYFKFLQTPEDNAVQIVFHNVQSLRKHFSDVIIDPIIHSSHAALFVETWGCRRDTFELDGFYEVCRVDGPAVSNANPGWGSIAYVCTEPSVRESDSHLAGF
;
A
#
# COMPACT_ATOMS: atom_id res chain seq x y z
N MET A 1 2.82 -16.88 -0.87
CA MET A 1 3.34 -15.58 -1.34
C MET A 1 3.85 -15.72 -2.75
N VAL A 2 3.47 -14.79 -3.62
CA VAL A 2 3.91 -14.67 -5.01
C VAL A 2 5.38 -14.23 -5.05
N THR A 3 6.20 -14.86 -5.89
CA THR A 3 7.66 -14.64 -5.93
C THR A 3 8.15 -13.81 -7.11
N VAL A 4 7.29 -13.54 -8.10
CA VAL A 4 7.59 -12.72 -9.27
C VAL A 4 6.36 -11.91 -9.66
N ASN A 5 6.55 -10.83 -10.41
CA ASN A 5 5.42 -10.09 -10.96
C ASN A 5 4.70 -10.96 -11.99
N ILE A 6 3.46 -11.34 -11.70
CA ILE A 6 2.58 -12.13 -12.57
C ILE A 6 1.76 -11.20 -13.45
N ASP A 7 1.10 -10.22 -12.82
CA ASP A 7 0.33 -9.15 -13.44
C ASP A 7 0.31 -7.95 -12.48
N THR A 8 1.07 -6.91 -12.80
CA THR A 8 1.18 -5.70 -11.97
C THR A 8 -0.10 -4.87 -11.97
N THR A 9 -0.88 -4.94 -13.06
CA THR A 9 -2.14 -4.19 -13.17
C THR A 9 -3.25 -4.82 -12.34
N ASP A 10 -3.15 -6.13 -12.11
CA ASP A 10 -4.08 -6.92 -11.32
C ASP A 10 -3.61 -7.13 -9.86
N GLY A 11 -2.56 -6.43 -9.41
CA GLY A 11 -2.01 -6.53 -8.05
C GLY A 11 -1.28 -7.85 -7.73
N LEU A 12 -1.12 -8.74 -8.71
CA LEU A 12 -0.39 -10.00 -8.57
C LEU A 12 1.13 -9.77 -8.73
N VAL A 13 1.70 -9.07 -7.76
CA VAL A 13 3.11 -8.66 -7.73
C VAL A 13 3.95 -9.54 -6.80
N ASN A 14 5.26 -9.43 -6.90
CA ASN A 14 6.17 -10.08 -5.97
C ASN A 14 5.90 -9.60 -4.54
N GLY A 15 5.69 -10.54 -3.61
CA GLY A 15 5.35 -10.26 -2.22
C GLY A 15 3.86 -10.43 -1.90
N THR A 16 2.97 -10.47 -2.89
CA THR A 16 1.53 -10.66 -2.65
C THR A 16 1.28 -12.00 -1.94
N THR A 17 0.64 -11.96 -0.78
CA THR A 17 0.27 -13.13 0.02
C THR A 17 -1.19 -13.52 -0.24
N GLY A 18 -1.49 -14.80 -0.11
CA GLY A 18 -2.83 -15.35 -0.31
C GLY A 18 -2.94 -16.74 0.26
N ILE A 19 -4.16 -17.23 0.41
CA ILE A 19 -4.48 -18.52 1.02
C ILE A 19 -4.72 -19.54 -0.09
N LEU A 20 -3.92 -20.61 -0.12
CA LEU A 20 -4.17 -21.73 -1.03
C LEU A 20 -5.48 -22.44 -0.64
N LYS A 21 -6.41 -22.58 -1.58
CA LYS A 21 -7.72 -23.21 -1.35
C LYS A 21 -7.88 -24.54 -2.06
N ALA A 22 -7.28 -24.71 -3.24
CA ALA A 22 -7.36 -25.95 -4.00
C ALA A 22 -6.21 -26.13 -4.98
N ILE A 23 -6.03 -27.37 -5.46
CA ILE A 23 -5.04 -27.73 -6.47
C ILE A 23 -5.72 -28.60 -7.52
N ASP A 24 -5.64 -28.21 -8.79
CA ASP A 24 -6.04 -29.06 -9.90
C ASP A 24 -4.89 -29.98 -10.28
N TYR A 25 -5.18 -31.27 -10.35
CA TYR A 25 -4.22 -32.28 -10.78
C TYR A 25 -4.56 -32.79 -12.18
N GLY A 26 -3.52 -32.98 -12.98
CA GLY A 26 -3.58 -33.70 -14.25
C GLY A 26 -2.66 -34.91 -14.22
N ARG A 27 -2.56 -35.59 -15.36
CA ARG A 27 -1.61 -36.69 -15.56
C ARG A 27 -0.57 -36.30 -16.59
N HIS A 28 0.66 -36.75 -16.39
CA HIS A 28 1.72 -36.62 -17.38
C HIS A 28 1.41 -37.51 -18.59
N LYS A 29 1.52 -36.97 -19.81
CA LYS A 29 1.10 -37.69 -21.04
C LYS A 29 1.88 -38.99 -21.29
N LYS A 30 3.15 -39.07 -20.85
CA LYS A 30 4.03 -40.22 -21.10
C LYS A 30 4.14 -41.18 -19.92
N THR A 31 4.19 -40.65 -18.69
CA THR A 31 4.43 -41.45 -17.47
C THR A 31 3.14 -41.72 -16.69
N SER A 32 2.01 -41.13 -17.09
CA SER A 32 0.71 -41.21 -16.38
C SER A 32 0.72 -40.73 -14.93
N GLU A 33 1.82 -40.15 -14.47
CA GLU A 33 2.01 -39.64 -13.12
C GLU A 33 1.12 -38.44 -12.85
N LYS A 34 0.55 -38.40 -11.65
CA LYS A 34 -0.28 -37.28 -11.18
C LYS A 34 0.62 -36.06 -10.93
N ARG A 35 0.29 -34.92 -11.55
CA ARG A 35 1.02 -33.67 -11.36
C ARG A 35 0.08 -32.48 -11.17
N PRO A 36 0.44 -31.50 -10.32
CA PRO A 36 -0.32 -30.27 -10.20
C PRO A 36 -0.26 -29.48 -11.52
N LEU A 37 -1.41 -29.01 -12.00
CA LEU A 37 -1.52 -28.17 -13.20
C LEU A 37 -1.76 -26.70 -12.85
N ARG A 38 -2.52 -26.47 -11.79
CA ARG A 38 -2.98 -25.15 -11.35
C ARG A 38 -3.21 -25.18 -9.85
N ILE A 39 -2.93 -24.06 -9.22
CA ILE A 39 -3.30 -23.81 -7.83
C ILE A 39 -4.33 -22.67 -7.78
N TRP A 40 -5.28 -22.78 -6.86
CA TRP A 40 -6.32 -21.80 -6.63
C TRP A 40 -6.05 -21.08 -5.32
N VAL A 41 -5.77 -19.78 -5.43
CA VAL A 41 -5.35 -18.96 -4.28
C VAL A 41 -6.39 -17.87 -4.06
N LEU A 42 -6.77 -17.67 -2.80
CA LEU A 42 -7.57 -16.55 -2.35
C LEU A 42 -6.64 -15.40 -1.98
N PHE A 43 -6.64 -14.34 -2.78
CA PHE A 43 -5.94 -13.09 -2.48
C PHE A 43 -6.89 -12.07 -1.83
N ASP A 44 -6.34 -10.92 -1.44
CA ASP A 44 -7.13 -9.78 -0.99
C ASP A 44 -8.10 -9.33 -2.08
N LYS A 45 -9.24 -8.75 -1.66
CA LYS A 45 -10.35 -8.38 -2.57
C LYS A 45 -9.91 -7.45 -3.70
N SER A 46 -8.93 -6.59 -3.46
CA SER A 46 -8.38 -5.64 -4.43
C SER A 46 -7.40 -6.27 -5.44
N THR A 47 -6.96 -7.50 -5.22
CA THR A 47 -5.95 -8.19 -6.02
C THR A 47 -6.58 -9.34 -6.81
N GLY A 48 -6.15 -9.57 -8.05
CA GLY A 48 -6.56 -10.71 -8.86
C GLY A 48 -7.92 -10.56 -9.55
N ILE A 49 -8.54 -9.38 -9.54
CA ILE A 49 -9.89 -9.16 -10.09
C ILE A 49 -9.99 -9.64 -11.54
N ALA A 50 -9.05 -9.24 -12.41
CA ALA A 50 -9.06 -9.64 -13.81
C ALA A 50 -8.78 -11.14 -13.99
N THR A 51 -7.88 -11.68 -13.17
CA THR A 51 -7.54 -13.11 -13.15
C THR A 51 -8.74 -13.96 -12.75
N ARG A 52 -9.51 -13.54 -11.73
CA ARG A 52 -10.78 -14.16 -11.33
C ARG A 52 -11.82 -14.13 -12.44
N SER A 53 -12.03 -12.98 -13.07
CA SER A 53 -13.01 -12.84 -14.17
C SER A 53 -12.72 -13.80 -15.33
N LYS A 54 -11.44 -13.97 -15.70
CA LYS A 54 -11.02 -14.93 -16.74
C LYS A 54 -11.26 -16.39 -16.36
N CYS A 55 -11.35 -16.71 -15.07
CA CYS A 55 -11.41 -18.08 -14.57
C CYS A 55 -12.80 -18.55 -14.14
N GLN A 56 -13.81 -17.67 -14.10
CA GLN A 56 -15.21 -18.02 -13.78
C GLN A 56 -15.75 -19.18 -14.65
N VAL A 57 -15.29 -19.30 -15.90
CA VAL A 57 -15.73 -20.36 -16.83
C VAL A 57 -15.20 -21.74 -16.42
N THR A 58 -14.04 -21.83 -15.75
CA THR A 58 -13.41 -23.12 -15.36
C THR A 58 -13.84 -23.61 -13.96
N SER A 59 -14.53 -22.78 -13.17
CA SER A 59 -14.91 -23.06 -11.78
C SER A 59 -16.14 -23.97 -11.61
N LYS A 60 -16.84 -24.33 -12.69
CA LYS A 60 -18.13 -25.07 -12.64
C LYS A 60 -18.01 -26.55 -12.20
N THR A 61 -16.79 -27.08 -12.04
CA THR A 61 -16.58 -28.54 -11.86
C THR A 61 -16.19 -28.99 -10.45
N SER A 62 -16.24 -28.12 -9.44
CA SER A 62 -15.86 -28.51 -8.08
C SER A 62 -16.48 -27.59 -7.04
N SER A 63 -16.55 -28.06 -5.79
CA SER A 63 -17.06 -27.41 -4.56
C SER A 63 -16.38 -26.08 -4.17
N ILE A 64 -15.76 -25.42 -5.16
CA ILE A 64 -14.90 -24.24 -5.10
C ILE A 64 -15.68 -22.97 -5.49
N SER A 65 -16.89 -23.12 -6.06
CA SER A 65 -17.73 -22.02 -6.58
C SER A 65 -18.14 -20.97 -5.55
N GLN A 66 -17.91 -21.21 -4.26
CA GLN A 66 -18.24 -20.26 -3.19
C GLN A 66 -17.18 -19.15 -3.02
N PHE A 67 -15.96 -19.35 -3.53
CA PHE A 67 -14.87 -18.40 -3.34
C PHE A 67 -14.42 -17.76 -4.66
N GLU A 68 -14.21 -16.45 -4.60
CA GLU A 68 -13.51 -15.67 -5.61
C GLU A 68 -12.02 -16.05 -5.63
N LEU A 69 -11.63 -17.04 -6.44
CA LEU A 69 -10.27 -17.59 -6.47
C LEU A 69 -9.49 -17.31 -7.75
N ASP A 70 -8.19 -17.12 -7.58
CA ASP A 70 -7.24 -16.83 -8.64
C ASP A 70 -6.48 -18.08 -9.08
N ALA A 71 -6.54 -18.36 -10.39
CA ALA A 71 -5.85 -19.48 -11.00
C ALA A 71 -4.38 -19.15 -11.27
N ILE A 72 -3.46 -19.83 -10.59
CA ILE A 72 -2.03 -19.69 -10.82
C ILE A 72 -1.48 -20.96 -11.46
N ARG A 73 -0.68 -20.78 -12.51
CA ARG A 73 -0.03 -21.85 -13.27
C ARG A 73 1.48 -21.76 -13.15
N CYS A 74 2.16 -22.87 -13.45
CA CYS A 74 3.61 -22.88 -13.58
C CYS A 74 4.09 -21.86 -14.63
N ARG A 75 5.21 -21.22 -14.35
CA ARG A 75 5.90 -20.31 -15.26
C ARG A 75 7.34 -20.74 -15.44
N HIS A 76 7.94 -20.32 -16.55
CA HIS A 76 9.38 -20.41 -16.76
C HIS A 76 10.05 -19.29 -15.97
N LEU A 77 10.84 -19.68 -14.98
CA LEU A 77 11.63 -18.80 -14.13
C LEU A 77 13.08 -18.93 -14.58
N TYR A 78 13.74 -17.80 -14.82
CA TYR A 78 15.16 -17.76 -15.18
C TYR A 78 15.97 -17.43 -13.94
N CYS A 79 17.00 -18.22 -13.68
CA CYS A 79 17.91 -18.04 -12.57
C CYS A 79 19.33 -17.92 -13.10
N GLU A 80 19.93 -16.76 -12.91
CA GLU A 80 21.37 -16.56 -13.11
C GLU A 80 22.10 -17.10 -11.88
N ARG A 81 23.02 -18.05 -12.08
CA ARG A 81 23.75 -18.67 -10.97
C ARG A 81 24.74 -17.71 -10.32
N TRP A 82 25.42 -16.89 -11.12
CA TRP A 82 26.46 -15.96 -10.68
C TRP A 82 26.55 -14.76 -11.63
N LYS A 83 26.79 -13.55 -11.07
CA LYS A 83 26.97 -12.31 -11.85
C LYS A 83 28.13 -12.37 -12.86
N SER A 84 29.08 -13.28 -12.68
CA SER A 84 30.26 -13.45 -13.54
C SER A 84 30.14 -14.58 -14.57
N SER A 85 29.02 -15.32 -14.59
CA SER A 85 28.82 -16.43 -15.52
C SER A 85 27.68 -16.14 -16.48
N ASN A 86 27.87 -16.40 -17.77
CA ASN A 86 26.81 -16.33 -18.79
C ASN A 86 25.83 -17.52 -18.74
N LEU A 87 25.86 -18.33 -17.67
CA LEU A 87 25.02 -19.51 -17.54
C LEU A 87 23.64 -19.12 -16.98
N VAL A 88 22.63 -19.21 -17.83
CA VAL A 88 21.22 -19.02 -17.45
C VAL A 88 20.55 -20.38 -17.28
N VAL A 89 19.96 -20.62 -16.10
CA VAL A 89 19.18 -21.85 -15.84
C VAL A 89 17.70 -21.52 -15.90
N GLN A 90 16.96 -22.27 -16.70
CA GLN A 90 15.50 -22.18 -16.76
C GLN A 90 14.85 -23.24 -15.87
N ARG A 91 13.90 -22.82 -15.03
CA ARG A 91 13.11 -23.68 -14.15
C ARG A 91 11.62 -23.47 -14.42
N THR A 92 10.87 -24.55 -14.63
CA THR A 92 9.41 -24.49 -14.69
C THR A 92 8.80 -24.78 -13.32
N GLN A 93 8.18 -23.79 -12.68
CA GLN A 93 7.64 -23.92 -11.32
C GLN A 93 6.48 -22.92 -11.09
N PHE A 94 5.60 -23.21 -10.12
CA PHE A 94 4.63 -22.22 -9.63
C PHE A 94 5.36 -21.03 -9.00
N PRO A 95 5.00 -19.78 -9.34
CA PRO A 95 5.61 -18.58 -8.77
C PRO A 95 5.12 -18.28 -7.35
N ILE A 96 4.99 -19.30 -6.50
CA ILE A 96 4.52 -19.18 -5.12
C ILE A 96 5.38 -19.99 -4.17
N VAL A 97 5.59 -19.44 -2.97
CA VAL A 97 6.18 -20.13 -1.81
C VAL A 97 5.26 -20.06 -0.59
N PRO A 98 5.33 -21.04 0.34
CA PRO A 98 4.73 -20.92 1.66
C PRO A 98 5.20 -19.64 2.36
N ALA A 99 4.31 -18.96 3.07
CA ALA A 99 4.59 -17.65 3.66
C ALA A 99 3.93 -17.44 5.02
N GLU A 100 3.60 -18.51 5.73
CA GLU A 100 3.17 -18.44 7.13
C GLU A 100 4.29 -17.93 8.05
N GLY A 101 5.53 -18.29 7.72
CA GLY A 101 6.74 -17.74 8.31
C GLY A 101 7.59 -17.04 7.25
N ILE A 102 7.95 -15.79 7.49
CA ILE A 102 8.87 -15.02 6.65
C ILE A 102 9.99 -14.44 7.50
N THR A 103 11.14 -14.20 6.88
CA THR A 103 12.25 -13.52 7.57
C THR A 103 11.91 -12.04 7.75
N ILE A 104 12.47 -11.42 8.78
CA ILE A 104 12.28 -9.98 9.07
C ILE A 104 12.66 -9.10 7.87
N HIS A 105 13.70 -9.48 7.13
CA HIS A 105 14.11 -8.76 5.91
C HIS A 105 13.04 -8.82 4.81
N LYS A 106 12.34 -9.95 4.69
CA LYS A 106 11.28 -10.15 3.68
C LYS A 106 9.94 -9.55 4.10
N SER A 107 9.75 -9.26 5.40
CA SER A 107 8.57 -8.55 5.86
C SER A 107 8.69 -7.03 5.73
N GLN A 108 9.84 -6.48 5.33
CA GLN A 108 10.02 -5.03 5.23
C GLN A 108 9.01 -4.41 4.24
N GLY A 109 8.23 -3.43 4.72
CA GLY A 109 7.17 -2.77 3.95
C GLY A 109 5.81 -3.46 4.04
N ALA A 110 5.71 -4.65 4.66
CA ALA A 110 4.43 -5.32 4.86
C ALA A 110 3.63 -4.70 6.01
N THR A 111 2.32 -4.70 5.86
CA THR A 111 1.35 -4.33 6.90
C THR A 111 0.44 -5.52 7.16
N LEU A 112 0.40 -6.00 8.40
CA LEU A 112 -0.23 -7.26 8.79
C LEU A 112 -1.13 -7.04 10.00
N GLU A 113 -2.34 -7.61 9.96
CA GLU A 113 -3.30 -7.50 11.07
C GLU A 113 -2.80 -8.21 12.33
N LYS A 114 -2.23 -9.41 12.15
CA LYS A 114 -1.67 -10.24 13.23
C LYS A 114 -0.28 -10.72 12.86
N VAL A 115 0.67 -10.58 13.78
CA VAL A 115 2.07 -10.96 13.59
C VAL A 115 2.58 -11.68 14.81
N VAL A 116 3.20 -12.85 14.59
CA VAL A 116 3.98 -13.54 15.60
C VAL A 116 5.46 -13.29 15.33
N VAL A 117 6.14 -12.62 16.26
CA VAL A 117 7.58 -12.35 16.18
C VAL A 117 8.30 -13.31 17.10
N HIS A 118 9.05 -14.25 16.52
CA HIS A 118 9.98 -15.09 17.26
C HIS A 118 11.28 -14.33 17.54
N ILE A 119 11.55 -14.08 18.81
CA ILE A 119 12.73 -13.34 19.27
C ILE A 119 13.81 -14.33 19.71
N SER A 120 14.81 -14.49 18.84
CA SER A 120 16.01 -15.27 19.16
C SER A 120 17.01 -14.46 19.99
N LYS A 121 18.02 -15.14 20.58
CA LYS A 121 18.99 -14.51 21.52
C LYS A 121 19.78 -13.31 20.96
N ASN A 122 19.84 -13.13 19.64
CA ASN A 122 20.73 -12.14 18.99
C ASN A 122 20.00 -11.26 17.95
N VAL A 123 18.69 -11.04 18.11
CA VAL A 123 17.96 -10.13 17.22
C VAL A 123 18.43 -8.69 17.46
N LYS A 124 18.97 -8.05 16.41
CA LYS A 124 19.38 -6.63 16.45
C LYS A 124 18.16 -5.75 16.70
N ARG A 125 18.34 -4.63 17.41
CA ARG A 125 17.28 -3.64 17.67
C ARG A 125 16.54 -3.22 16.39
N SER A 126 17.28 -2.91 15.33
CA SER A 126 16.70 -2.52 14.03
C SER A 126 15.81 -3.61 13.44
N MET A 127 16.19 -4.88 13.58
CA MET A 127 15.38 -6.01 13.11
C MET A 127 14.12 -6.18 13.96
N LEU A 128 14.22 -6.03 15.29
CA LEU A 128 13.06 -6.08 16.17
C LEU A 128 12.07 -4.94 15.86
N TYR A 129 12.59 -3.73 15.63
CA TYR A 129 11.79 -2.58 15.17
C TYR A 129 11.06 -2.91 13.86
N VAL A 130 11.78 -3.42 12.84
CA VAL A 130 11.17 -3.80 11.57
C VAL A 130 10.11 -4.87 11.76
N ALA A 131 10.35 -5.89 12.59
CA ALA A 131 9.40 -6.97 12.82
C ALA A 131 8.13 -6.52 13.54
N CYS A 132 8.28 -5.75 14.63
CA CYS A 132 7.14 -5.27 15.41
C CYS A 132 6.31 -4.22 14.64
N SER A 133 6.96 -3.34 13.87
CA SER A 133 6.27 -2.31 13.06
C SER A 133 5.55 -2.85 11.82
N ARG A 134 5.42 -4.18 11.65
CA ARG A 134 4.53 -4.78 10.64
C ARG A 134 3.12 -4.95 11.15
N ALA A 135 2.94 -5.07 12.47
CA ALA A 135 1.63 -5.20 13.08
C ALA A 135 0.89 -3.85 13.00
N MET A 136 -0.37 -3.88 12.57
CA MET A 136 -1.23 -2.68 12.50
C MET A 136 -1.63 -2.13 13.89
N SER A 137 -1.57 -2.97 14.91
CA SER A 137 -1.92 -2.61 16.28
C SER A 137 -1.11 -3.42 17.29
N SER A 138 -1.01 -2.93 18.52
CA SER A 138 -0.40 -3.67 19.63
C SER A 138 -1.14 -4.97 19.94
N PHE A 139 -2.47 -4.99 19.79
CA PHE A 139 -3.29 -6.20 20.00
C PHE A 139 -2.98 -7.30 18.97
N GLY A 140 -2.59 -6.92 17.75
CA GLY A 140 -2.18 -7.85 16.71
C GLY A 140 -0.74 -8.37 16.84
N LEU A 141 0.04 -7.88 17.81
CA LEU A 141 1.45 -8.22 17.95
C LEU A 141 1.66 -9.28 19.05
N PHE A 142 2.20 -10.43 18.68
CA PHE A 142 2.54 -11.52 19.58
C PHE A 142 4.04 -11.73 19.60
N LEU A 143 4.67 -11.69 20.78
CA LEU A 143 6.10 -11.91 20.93
C LEU A 143 6.35 -13.30 21.54
N VAL A 144 7.13 -14.13 20.85
CA VAL A 144 7.55 -15.44 21.35
C VAL A 144 9.03 -15.36 21.71
N VAL A 145 9.34 -15.59 22.99
CA VAL A 145 10.71 -15.46 23.52
C VAL A 145 11.14 -16.78 24.15
N ASN A 146 12.29 -17.32 23.72
CA ASN A 146 12.78 -18.61 24.23
C ASN A 146 13.10 -18.61 25.73
N SER A 147 13.41 -17.45 26.32
CA SER A 147 13.74 -17.30 27.74
C SER A 147 12.52 -17.08 28.65
N GLY A 148 11.29 -17.11 28.11
CA GLY A 148 10.05 -16.86 28.86
C GLY A 148 9.80 -15.39 29.23
N THR A 149 10.86 -14.60 29.42
CA THR A 149 10.76 -13.14 29.65
C THR A 149 11.31 -12.35 28.47
N PHE A 150 10.51 -11.43 27.94
CA PHE A 150 10.96 -10.43 26.97
C PHE A 150 11.81 -9.37 27.65
N LYS A 151 13.03 -9.15 27.14
CA LYS A 151 13.89 -8.04 27.55
C LYS A 151 13.91 -7.02 26.41
N PRO A 152 13.39 -5.80 26.61
CA PRO A 152 13.44 -4.77 25.59
C PRO A 152 14.91 -4.41 25.28
N PRO A 153 15.24 -4.08 24.01
CA PRO A 153 16.53 -3.49 23.70
C PRO A 153 16.75 -2.22 24.53
N SER A 154 18.01 -1.92 24.87
CA SER A 154 18.37 -0.66 25.54
C SER A 154 17.90 0.57 24.75
N GLU A 155 18.07 1.77 25.28
CA GLU A 155 17.78 2.99 24.54
C GLU A 155 18.83 3.27 23.46
N ILE A 156 18.51 4.13 22.48
CA ILE A 156 19.47 4.59 21.47
C ILE A 156 20.33 5.66 22.12
N SER A 157 21.65 5.47 22.12
CA SER A 157 22.58 6.48 22.62
C SER A 157 22.50 7.74 21.76
N GLU A 158 22.51 8.90 22.40
CA GLU A 158 22.49 10.20 21.71
C GLU A 158 23.69 10.42 20.77
N SER A 159 24.81 9.73 21.02
CA SER A 159 26.00 9.76 20.16
C SER A 159 25.92 8.81 18.97
N SER A 160 24.84 8.05 18.82
CA SER A 160 24.66 7.17 17.67
C SER A 160 24.49 7.97 16.38
N ALA A 161 25.01 7.44 15.27
CA ALA A 161 24.86 8.08 13.96
C ALA A 161 23.38 8.35 13.59
N VAL A 162 22.47 7.46 14.00
CA VAL A 162 21.02 7.64 13.78
C VAL A 162 20.48 8.81 14.59
N SER A 163 20.82 8.92 15.88
CA SER A 163 20.38 10.02 16.73
C SER A 163 20.91 11.37 16.26
N ILE A 164 22.19 11.42 15.86
CA ILE A 164 22.81 12.62 15.31
C ILE A 164 22.08 13.06 14.03
N GLU A 165 21.82 12.11 13.12
CA GLU A 165 21.14 12.42 11.87
C GLU A 165 19.68 12.84 12.07
N MET A 166 18.94 12.19 12.98
CA MET A 166 17.57 12.59 13.31
C MET A 166 17.53 14.01 13.89
N LYS A 167 18.44 14.35 14.82
CA LYS A 167 18.57 15.73 15.35
C LYS A 167 18.91 16.73 14.24
N ARG A 168 19.81 16.36 13.32
CA ARG A 168 20.16 17.20 12.16
C ARG A 168 18.95 17.45 11.27
N LEU A 169 18.14 16.43 10.99
CA LEU A 169 16.93 16.54 10.17
C LEU A 169 15.84 17.38 10.85
N GLU A 170 15.68 17.25 12.17
CA GLU A 170 14.76 18.09 12.95
C GLU A 170 15.15 19.57 12.93
N GLN A 171 16.46 19.87 12.97
CA GLN A 171 16.98 21.24 12.92
C GLN A 171 16.94 21.83 11.50
N ASN A 172 17.21 21.01 10.48
CA ASN A 172 17.23 21.42 9.08
C ASN A 172 15.91 21.08 8.42
N LYS A 173 14.83 21.76 8.84
CA LYS A 173 13.52 21.61 8.21
C LYS A 173 13.62 21.99 6.74
N LEU A 174 13.59 20.99 5.86
CA LEU A 174 13.51 21.21 4.43
C LEU A 174 12.16 21.88 4.16
N VAL A 175 12.19 23.17 3.85
CA VAL A 175 11.00 23.86 3.33
C VAL A 175 10.87 23.44 1.87
N PRO A 176 9.82 22.71 1.48
CA PRO A 176 9.64 22.32 0.09
C PRO A 176 9.57 23.57 -0.79
N TYR A 177 10.28 23.57 -1.92
CA TYR A 177 10.50 24.73 -2.80
C TYR A 177 9.23 25.25 -3.50
N PHE A 178 8.06 24.68 -3.20
CA PHE A 178 6.79 25.00 -3.86
C PHE A 178 6.10 26.27 -3.32
N LYS A 179 6.86 27.28 -2.87
CA LYS A 179 6.30 28.56 -2.38
C LYS A 179 5.40 29.22 -3.43
N PHE A 180 5.75 29.09 -4.71
CA PHE A 180 4.94 29.61 -5.82
C PHE A 180 3.53 29.00 -5.91
N LEU A 181 3.31 27.80 -5.33
CA LEU A 181 1.98 27.20 -5.23
C LEU A 181 1.15 27.78 -4.07
N GLN A 182 1.78 28.45 -3.10
CA GLN A 182 1.07 29.15 -2.01
C GLN A 182 0.73 30.60 -2.39
N THR A 183 1.51 31.17 -3.30
CA THR A 183 1.30 32.51 -3.85
C THR A 183 1.25 32.44 -5.39
N PRO A 184 0.19 31.85 -5.98
CA PRO A 184 0.06 31.79 -7.43
C PRO A 184 0.11 33.18 -8.06
N GLU A 185 0.62 33.32 -9.28
CA GLU A 185 0.61 34.61 -9.99
C GLU A 185 -0.81 35.06 -10.33
N ASP A 186 -1.07 36.37 -10.36
CA ASP A 186 -2.42 36.92 -10.56
C ASP A 186 -3.02 36.57 -11.94
N ASN A 187 -2.17 36.26 -12.93
CA ASN A 187 -2.60 35.86 -14.28
C ASN A 187 -2.66 34.34 -14.48
N ALA A 188 -2.50 33.55 -13.41
CA ALA A 188 -2.47 32.09 -13.48
C ALA A 188 -3.65 31.46 -12.74
N VAL A 189 -4.35 30.55 -13.42
CA VAL A 189 -5.37 29.71 -12.78
C VAL A 189 -4.69 28.49 -12.17
N GLN A 190 -4.61 28.46 -10.85
CA GLN A 190 -4.11 27.31 -10.09
C GLN A 190 -5.22 26.31 -9.79
N ILE A 191 -5.04 25.06 -10.23
CA ILE A 191 -5.93 23.94 -9.95
C ILE A 191 -5.13 22.84 -9.25
N VAL A 192 -5.56 22.42 -8.06
CA VAL A 192 -4.97 21.28 -7.36
C VAL A 192 -5.73 20.02 -7.74
N PHE A 193 -4.99 18.99 -8.12
CA PHE A 193 -5.50 17.63 -8.29
C PHE A 193 -4.74 16.70 -7.34
N HIS A 194 -5.45 16.05 -6.42
CA HIS A 194 -4.81 15.21 -5.41
C HIS A 194 -5.55 13.89 -5.20
N ASN A 195 -4.77 12.82 -5.09
CA ASN A 195 -5.25 11.49 -4.73
C ASN A 195 -5.13 11.34 -3.21
N VAL A 196 -6.26 11.40 -2.50
CA VAL A 196 -6.28 11.53 -1.03
C VAL A 196 -6.35 10.18 -0.33
N GLN A 197 -6.74 9.10 -1.03
CA GLN A 197 -6.90 7.75 -0.47
C GLN A 197 -7.64 7.71 0.87
N SER A 198 -8.94 8.04 0.85
CA SER A 198 -9.80 8.35 2.00
C SER A 198 -9.75 9.82 2.42
N LEU A 199 -10.58 10.64 1.79
CA LEU A 199 -10.76 12.03 2.18
C LEU A 199 -11.20 12.15 3.64
N ARG A 200 -12.09 11.27 4.12
CA ARG A 200 -12.52 11.25 5.53
C ARG A 200 -11.34 11.11 6.51
N LYS A 201 -10.37 10.26 6.17
CA LYS A 201 -9.21 10.00 7.05
C LYS A 201 -8.23 11.18 7.06
N HIS A 202 -8.13 11.89 5.94
CA HIS A 202 -7.14 12.93 5.69
C HIS A 202 -7.73 14.34 5.61
N PHE A 203 -9.01 14.52 5.99
CA PHE A 203 -9.70 15.79 5.80
C PHE A 203 -9.07 16.91 6.63
N SER A 204 -8.59 16.60 7.83
CA SER A 204 -7.84 17.54 8.66
C SER A 204 -6.56 18.03 7.97
N ASP A 205 -5.90 17.18 7.19
CA ASP A 205 -4.69 17.54 6.45
C ASP A 205 -5.04 18.45 5.26
N VAL A 206 -6.15 18.17 4.58
CA VAL A 206 -6.67 19.00 3.48
C VAL A 206 -7.05 20.40 3.95
N ILE A 207 -7.72 20.52 5.10
CA ILE A 207 -8.15 21.82 5.65
C ILE A 207 -6.96 22.72 6.00
N ILE A 208 -5.82 22.16 6.41
CA ILE A 208 -4.67 22.98 6.83
C ILE A 208 -3.68 23.25 5.69
N ASP A 209 -3.89 22.69 4.51
CA ASP A 209 -2.94 22.79 3.41
C ASP A 209 -3.01 24.19 2.74
N PRO A 210 -1.95 25.00 2.83
CA PRO A 210 -1.95 26.35 2.27
C PRO A 210 -1.99 26.38 0.73
N ILE A 211 -1.56 25.31 0.06
CA ILE A 211 -1.59 25.20 -1.41
C ILE A 211 -3.03 24.97 -1.86
N ILE A 212 -3.79 24.14 -1.15
CA ILE A 212 -5.21 23.91 -1.44
C ILE A 212 -5.97 25.23 -1.29
N HIS A 213 -5.76 25.94 -0.18
CA HIS A 213 -6.43 27.23 0.10
C HIS A 213 -6.08 28.37 -0.85
N SER A 214 -4.87 28.37 -1.42
CA SER A 214 -4.46 29.37 -2.42
C SER A 214 -4.85 29.00 -3.85
N SER A 215 -5.48 27.85 -4.07
CA SER A 215 -5.90 27.39 -5.39
C SER A 215 -7.29 27.89 -5.78
N HIS A 216 -7.52 28.08 -7.07
CA HIS A 216 -8.84 28.49 -7.59
C HIS A 216 -9.83 27.33 -7.62
N ALA A 217 -9.32 26.10 -7.76
CA ALA A 217 -10.11 24.88 -7.68
C ALA A 217 -9.29 23.74 -7.07
N ALA A 218 -9.98 22.83 -6.38
CA ALA A 218 -9.39 21.62 -5.80
C ALA A 218 -10.20 20.39 -6.23
N LEU A 219 -9.52 19.41 -6.81
CA LEU A 219 -10.09 18.14 -7.25
C LEU A 219 -9.44 17.02 -6.45
N PHE A 220 -10.24 16.30 -5.68
CA PHE A 220 -9.79 15.15 -4.92
C PHE A 220 -10.33 13.87 -5.55
N VAL A 221 -9.46 12.87 -5.71
CA VAL A 221 -9.79 11.53 -6.20
C VAL A 221 -9.41 10.47 -5.16
N GLU A 222 -9.97 9.27 -5.32
CA GLU A 222 -9.93 8.21 -4.31
C GLU A 222 -10.42 8.72 -2.94
N THR A 223 -11.50 9.51 -2.96
CA THR A 223 -12.06 10.11 -1.73
C THR A 223 -12.62 9.06 -0.78
N TRP A 224 -13.05 7.90 -1.32
CA TRP A 224 -13.72 6.81 -0.61
C TRP A 224 -14.94 7.30 0.19
N GLY A 225 -15.52 8.43 -0.23
CA GLY A 225 -16.67 9.05 0.38
C GLY A 225 -17.97 8.28 0.10
N CYS A 226 -18.94 8.44 0.99
CA CYS A 226 -20.30 7.98 0.80
C CYS A 226 -21.29 9.13 1.01
N ARG A 227 -22.54 8.99 0.55
CA ARG A 227 -23.57 10.05 0.60
C ARG A 227 -23.86 10.63 2.00
N ARG A 228 -23.42 9.95 3.07
CA ARG A 228 -23.59 10.41 4.46
C ARG A 228 -22.45 11.29 4.94
N ASP A 229 -21.32 11.28 4.25
CA ASP A 229 -20.18 12.13 4.60
C ASP A 229 -20.41 13.55 4.10
N THR A 230 -20.07 14.52 4.93
CA THR A 230 -20.04 15.94 4.55
C THR A 230 -18.59 16.41 4.61
N PHE A 231 -18.15 17.09 3.56
CA PHE A 231 -16.79 17.61 3.43
C PHE A 231 -16.87 19.12 3.15
N GLU A 232 -16.88 19.91 4.22
CA GLU A 232 -16.93 21.38 4.14
C GLU A 232 -15.50 21.93 4.10
N LEU A 233 -15.15 22.60 3.01
CA LEU A 233 -13.85 23.22 2.82
C LEU A 233 -14.05 24.74 2.85
N ASP A 234 -13.55 25.39 3.90
CA ASP A 234 -13.70 26.84 4.10
C ASP A 234 -13.18 27.63 2.89
N GLY A 235 -13.96 28.60 2.41
CA GLY A 235 -13.63 29.41 1.23
C GLY A 235 -13.87 28.71 -0.12
N PHE A 236 -14.43 27.50 -0.11
CA PHE A 236 -14.76 26.76 -1.32
C PHE A 236 -16.22 26.29 -1.30
N TYR A 237 -16.81 26.16 -2.50
CA TYR A 237 -18.09 25.47 -2.67
C TYR A 237 -17.90 24.17 -3.46
N GLU A 238 -18.62 23.13 -3.03
CA GLU A 238 -18.65 21.83 -3.72
C GLU A 238 -19.37 22.00 -5.06
N VAL A 239 -18.68 21.70 -6.16
CA VAL A 239 -19.20 21.81 -7.53
C VAL A 239 -19.78 20.47 -7.99
N CYS A 240 -19.07 19.38 -7.71
CA CYS A 240 -19.48 18.05 -8.11
C CYS A 240 -18.86 17.00 -7.19
N ARG A 241 -19.62 15.93 -6.95
CA ARG A 241 -19.21 14.80 -6.14
C ARG A 241 -19.71 13.49 -6.71
N VAL A 242 -18.82 12.51 -6.75
CA VAL A 242 -19.10 11.13 -7.12
C VAL A 242 -18.61 10.24 -5.98
N ASP A 243 -19.56 9.68 -5.25
CA ASP A 243 -19.30 8.71 -4.19
C ASP A 243 -19.25 7.28 -4.72
N GLY A 244 -18.53 6.40 -4.02
CA GLY A 244 -18.59 4.98 -4.26
C GLY A 244 -19.88 4.33 -3.73
N PRO A 245 -20.19 3.08 -4.13
CA PRO A 245 -21.43 2.40 -3.79
C PRO A 245 -21.57 2.24 -2.28
N ALA A 246 -22.73 2.68 -1.75
CA ALA A 246 -23.07 2.64 -0.33
C ALA A 246 -23.24 1.22 0.26
N VAL A 247 -22.98 0.16 -0.52
CA VAL A 247 -23.55 -1.19 -0.30
C VAL A 247 -22.58 -2.17 0.38
N SER A 248 -21.41 -1.74 0.84
CA SER A 248 -20.58 -2.64 1.65
C SER A 248 -19.74 -1.91 2.68
N ASN A 249 -19.49 -2.54 3.82
CA ASN A 249 -18.47 -2.15 4.81
C ASN A 249 -17.03 -2.13 4.23
N ALA A 250 -16.87 -2.25 2.91
CA ALA A 250 -15.61 -2.04 2.22
C ALA A 250 -15.63 -0.63 1.63
N ASN A 251 -14.67 0.20 2.05
CA ASN A 251 -14.41 1.50 1.44
C ASN A 251 -14.08 1.25 -0.04
N PRO A 252 -14.95 1.65 -0.99
CA PRO A 252 -14.62 1.53 -2.39
C PRO A 252 -13.39 2.40 -2.63
N GLY A 253 -12.33 1.83 -3.19
CA GLY A 253 -11.06 2.51 -3.47
C GLY A 253 -11.15 3.67 -4.49
N TRP A 254 -12.34 4.19 -4.74
CA TRP A 254 -12.67 5.16 -5.78
C TRP A 254 -13.71 6.17 -5.28
N GLY A 255 -13.82 7.29 -5.98
CA GLY A 255 -14.67 8.43 -5.63
C GLY A 255 -13.94 9.74 -5.91
N SER A 256 -14.69 10.80 -6.17
CA SER A 256 -14.13 12.12 -6.47
C SER A 256 -15.01 13.24 -5.94
N ILE A 257 -14.39 14.36 -5.59
CA ILE A 257 -15.08 15.60 -5.22
C ILE A 257 -14.29 16.79 -5.77
N ALA A 258 -15.01 17.79 -6.26
CA ALA A 258 -14.44 19.00 -6.85
C ALA A 258 -14.99 20.23 -6.16
N TYR A 259 -14.10 21.17 -5.87
CA TYR A 259 -14.36 22.43 -5.20
C TYR A 259 -13.87 23.59 -6.05
N VAL A 260 -14.57 24.72 -5.98
CA VAL A 260 -14.14 26.01 -6.56
C VAL A 260 -14.16 27.08 -5.46
N CYS A 261 -13.17 27.96 -5.45
CA CYS A 261 -13.06 29.04 -4.47
C CYS A 261 -14.24 30.02 -4.61
N THR A 262 -14.85 30.42 -3.48
CA THR A 262 -16.04 31.29 -3.44
C THR A 262 -15.75 32.76 -3.74
N GLU A 263 -14.50 33.21 -3.58
CA GLU A 263 -14.10 34.59 -3.87
C GLU A 263 -12.90 34.58 -4.82
N PRO A 264 -13.03 35.08 -6.06
CA PRO A 264 -11.88 35.61 -6.78
C PRO A 264 -11.58 36.98 -6.17
N SER A 265 -11.00 37.02 -4.98
CA SER A 265 -10.62 38.29 -4.37
C SER A 265 -9.50 38.92 -5.22
N VAL A 266 -9.84 40.08 -5.77
CA VAL A 266 -8.89 41.10 -6.21
C VAL A 266 -7.85 41.22 -5.11
N ARG A 267 -6.62 40.79 -5.40
CA ARG A 267 -5.48 40.98 -4.51
C ARG A 267 -5.10 42.44 -4.57
N GLU A 268 -5.74 43.26 -3.75
CA GLU A 268 -5.18 44.56 -3.44
C GLU A 268 -3.80 44.34 -2.82
N SER A 269 -2.82 44.93 -3.48
CA SER A 269 -1.44 45.03 -3.05
C SER A 269 -1.38 45.76 -1.71
N ASP A 270 -1.41 45.03 -0.60
CA ASP A 270 -0.93 45.53 0.68
C ASP A 270 0.60 45.57 0.66
N SER A 271 1.11 46.54 -0.08
CA SER A 271 2.48 47.00 0.01
C SER A 271 2.66 47.92 1.22
N HIS A 272 2.25 47.51 2.44
CA HIS A 272 2.65 48.21 3.65
C HIS A 272 2.69 47.26 4.86
N LEU A 273 3.81 47.34 5.59
CA LEU A 273 4.12 46.77 6.91
C LEU A 273 4.81 45.40 6.95
N ALA A 274 6.14 45.41 6.86
CA ALA A 274 6.98 45.27 8.07
C ALA A 274 8.46 45.44 7.70
N GLY A 275 9.03 46.57 8.11
CA GLY A 275 10.45 46.65 8.40
C GLY A 275 10.74 45.94 9.73
N PHE A 276 11.97 45.46 9.83
CA PHE A 276 12.62 44.68 10.90
C PHE A 276 12.47 43.16 10.80
#